data_AF-A0A1W7M881-F1
#
_entry.id   AF-A0A1W7M881-F1
#
_cell.length_a   1.000
_cell.length_b   1.000
_cell.length_c   1.000
_cell.angle_alpha   90.00
_cell.angle_beta   90.00
_cell.angle_gamma   90.00
#
_symmetry.space_group_name_H-M   'P 1'
#
loop_
_entity.id
_entity.type
_entity.pdbx_description
1 polymer ?
#
loop_
_entity_poly.entity_id
_entity_poly.type
_entity_poly.pdbx_seq_one_letter_code
_entity_poly.pdbx_strand_id
1 'polypeptide(L)'
;MTKQSLVSLAALCATLTVGLIPAGGSAQTAVAPKDVTAGDVVTKPLSDMNLKKEDIPPILLNARDKPYDLTGLRRCSDLQGEVRRLDAVLGDDIDVVEEKTAGEKRGNTVGSLAKSVVGSLIPFGGIIREISGANENQRQWQVALYAGSVRRAFIKGVGQQRGCRYPAHAASAADVARLTATREAEDRNSKAESRDTKESKDGTRYESRAVVQPTPRRR
;
A
#
# COMPACT_ATOMS: atom_id res chain seq x y z
N MET A 1 32.52 73.59 -9.12
CA MET A 1 32.58 72.89 -7.81
C MET A 1 32.06 71.48 -8.04
N THR A 2 32.92 70.51 -8.41
CA THR A 2 33.52 69.45 -7.53
C THR A 2 32.46 68.57 -6.84
N LYS A 3 32.38 67.23 -6.90
CA LYS A 3 33.29 66.08 -7.18
C LYS A 3 32.38 64.81 -7.27
N GLN A 4 32.60 63.82 -8.16
CA GLN A 4 33.23 62.47 -7.93
C GLN A 4 32.58 61.62 -6.80
N SER A 5 32.38 60.29 -6.83
CA SER A 5 32.65 59.15 -7.72
C SER A 5 32.09 57.85 -7.07
N LEU A 6 32.11 56.73 -7.82
CA LEU A 6 32.22 55.29 -7.43
C LEU A 6 30.98 54.41 -7.76
N VAL A 7 30.96 53.65 -8.88
CA VAL A 7 31.66 52.36 -9.23
C VAL A 7 30.86 51.14 -8.73
N SER A 8 30.05 50.47 -9.58
CA SER A 8 30.33 49.34 -10.52
C SER A 8 30.12 47.95 -9.91
N LEU A 9 29.29 47.11 -10.53
CA LEU A 9 29.66 45.72 -10.83
C LEU A 9 28.80 45.12 -11.97
N ALA A 10 29.48 44.66 -13.00
CA ALA A 10 28.96 43.97 -14.17
C ALA A 10 28.96 42.44 -13.96
N ALA A 11 28.06 41.72 -14.64
CA ALA A 11 28.28 40.32 -14.99
C ALA A 11 27.66 40.05 -16.37
N LEU A 12 28.56 39.83 -17.33
CA LEU A 12 28.36 39.66 -18.76
C LEU A 12 28.18 38.18 -19.10
N CYS A 13 27.30 37.90 -20.07
CA CYS A 13 27.13 36.64 -20.79
C CYS A 13 28.45 36.06 -21.35
N ALA A 14 28.58 34.73 -21.40
CA ALA A 14 29.31 34.04 -22.46
C ALA A 14 28.84 32.57 -22.60
N THR A 15 28.24 32.31 -23.76
CA THR A 15 27.86 31.01 -24.33
C THR A 15 29.07 30.18 -24.76
N LEU A 16 29.00 28.84 -24.67
CA LEU A 16 29.87 27.95 -25.44
C LEU A 16 29.07 26.78 -26.03
N THR A 17 29.28 26.58 -27.33
CA THR A 17 28.55 25.75 -28.29
C THR A 17 29.15 24.36 -28.52
N VAL A 18 28.26 23.39 -28.77
CA VAL A 18 28.29 22.31 -29.79
C VAL A 18 29.43 21.28 -29.77
N GLY A 19 29.04 20.01 -29.67
CA GLY A 19 29.81 18.83 -30.12
C GLY A 19 28.87 17.73 -30.64
N LEU A 20 28.94 17.44 -31.94
CA LEU A 20 28.19 16.45 -32.72
C LEU A 20 29.14 15.31 -33.11
N ILE A 21 28.83 14.05 -32.80
CA ILE A 21 29.50 12.84 -33.35
C ILE A 21 28.46 11.71 -33.56
N PRO A 22 28.55 10.89 -34.63
CA PRO A 22 27.42 10.32 -35.37
C PRO A 22 27.08 8.86 -35.05
N ALA A 23 26.02 8.38 -35.70
CA ALA A 23 25.48 7.02 -35.67
C ALA A 23 26.52 5.91 -35.92
N GLY A 24 26.51 4.91 -35.03
CA GLY A 24 27.11 3.59 -35.25
C GLY A 24 26.04 2.52 -35.07
N GLY A 25 25.60 1.93 -36.18
CA GLY A 25 24.76 0.73 -36.16
C GLY A 25 25.57 -0.49 -35.72
N SER A 26 24.92 -1.37 -34.97
CA SER A 26 25.22 -2.80 -34.93
C SER A 26 23.94 -3.53 -34.60
N ALA A 27 23.18 -3.83 -35.65
CA ALA A 27 22.31 -5.00 -35.66
C ALA A 27 23.24 -6.22 -35.78
N GLN A 28 23.43 -6.99 -34.71
CA GLN A 28 23.98 -8.34 -34.79
C GLN A 28 23.28 -9.27 -33.80
N THR A 29 22.48 -10.15 -34.41
CA THR A 29 22.36 -11.59 -34.15
C THR A 29 21.91 -12.07 -32.77
N ALA A 30 20.65 -12.53 -32.78
CA ALA A 30 20.17 -13.62 -31.93
C ALA A 30 21.18 -14.78 -31.91
N VAL A 31 21.77 -15.04 -30.74
CA VAL A 31 22.37 -16.33 -30.41
C VAL A 31 21.47 -16.96 -29.36
N ALA A 32 20.60 -17.86 -29.81
CA ALA A 32 19.91 -18.79 -28.95
C ALA A 32 20.90 -19.86 -28.47
N PRO A 33 21.00 -20.13 -27.16
CA PRO A 33 21.34 -21.47 -26.69
C PRO A 33 20.10 -22.36 -26.84
N LYS A 34 20.28 -23.48 -27.54
CA LYS A 34 19.36 -24.60 -27.56
C LYS A 34 19.27 -25.25 -26.18
N ASP A 35 18.21 -26.02 -26.01
CA ASP A 35 17.91 -26.94 -24.89
C ASP A 35 16.97 -26.38 -23.81
N VAL A 36 15.75 -26.02 -24.23
CA VAL A 36 14.57 -26.01 -23.35
C VAL A 36 13.74 -27.27 -23.64
N THR A 37 13.76 -28.21 -22.70
CA THR A 37 12.74 -29.26 -22.66
C THR A 37 11.45 -28.65 -22.12
N ALA A 38 10.37 -28.89 -22.85
CA ALA A 38 9.03 -28.41 -22.59
C ALA A 38 8.51 -28.84 -21.21
N GLY A 39 8.44 -27.87 -20.30
CA GLY A 39 7.47 -27.81 -19.23
C GLY A 39 6.70 -26.51 -19.44
N ASP A 40 5.51 -26.63 -20.01
CA ASP A 40 4.71 -25.57 -20.61
C ASP A 40 4.27 -24.53 -19.56
N VAL A 41 5.16 -23.60 -19.21
CA VAL A 41 4.75 -22.34 -18.60
C VAL A 41 4.36 -21.44 -19.76
N VAL A 42 3.10 -21.52 -20.14
CA VAL A 42 2.44 -20.47 -20.91
C VAL A 42 2.48 -19.20 -20.06
N THR A 43 3.59 -18.48 -20.12
CA THR A 43 3.60 -17.04 -19.85
C THR A 43 2.86 -16.41 -21.01
N LYS A 44 1.52 -16.57 -21.01
CA LYS A 44 0.66 -15.61 -21.67
C LYS A 44 1.15 -14.26 -21.18
N PRO A 45 1.54 -13.33 -22.07
CA PRO A 45 1.87 -12.00 -21.62
C PRO A 45 0.70 -11.55 -20.76
N LEU A 46 0.98 -11.08 -19.53
CA LEU A 46 -0.03 -10.60 -18.58
C LEU A 46 -0.91 -9.47 -19.16
N SER A 47 -0.60 -9.03 -20.38
CA SER A 47 -1.39 -8.15 -21.25
C SER A 47 -2.61 -8.79 -21.93
N ASP A 48 -2.71 -10.14 -22.01
CA ASP A 48 -3.84 -10.84 -22.68
C ASP A 48 -5.00 -11.18 -21.73
N MET A 49 -4.82 -10.89 -20.44
CA MET A 49 -5.96 -10.66 -19.57
C MET A 49 -6.32 -9.19 -19.76
N ASN A 50 -7.48 -8.96 -20.36
CA ASN A 50 -8.22 -7.71 -20.21
C ASN A 50 -8.54 -7.55 -18.72
N LEU A 51 -7.50 -7.20 -17.93
CA LEU A 51 -7.55 -6.66 -16.59
C LEU A 51 -8.50 -5.50 -16.75
N LYS A 52 -9.76 -5.78 -16.43
CA LYS A 52 -10.80 -4.78 -16.25
C LYS A 52 -10.10 -3.67 -15.51
N LYS A 53 -10.01 -2.48 -16.11
CA LYS A 53 -9.56 -1.27 -15.41
C LYS A 53 -10.13 -1.39 -14.02
N GLU A 54 -9.26 -1.62 -13.04
CA GLU A 54 -9.71 -1.85 -11.68
C GLU A 54 -10.34 -0.52 -11.31
N ASP A 55 -11.68 -0.51 -11.31
CA ASP A 55 -12.42 0.71 -11.08
C ASP A 55 -12.16 1.12 -9.64
N ILE A 56 -11.72 2.36 -9.45
CA ILE A 56 -11.46 2.91 -8.13
C ILE A 56 -12.73 2.77 -7.29
N PRO A 57 -12.66 2.20 -6.08
CA PRO A 57 -13.82 2.01 -5.22
C PRO A 57 -14.62 3.31 -5.05
N PRO A 58 -15.96 3.28 -5.14
CA PRO A 58 -16.80 4.48 -5.07
C PRO A 58 -16.56 5.33 -3.82
N ILE A 59 -16.17 4.70 -2.71
CA ILE A 59 -15.86 5.41 -1.47
C ILE A 59 -14.59 6.28 -1.59
N LEU A 60 -13.59 5.83 -2.35
CA LEU A 60 -12.38 6.62 -2.60
C LEU A 60 -12.63 7.72 -3.64
N LEU A 61 -13.50 7.48 -4.61
CA LEU A 61 -13.98 8.52 -5.53
C LEU A 61 -14.74 9.62 -4.77
N ASN A 62 -15.65 9.23 -3.87
CA ASN A 62 -16.34 10.19 -3.01
C ASN A 62 -15.37 10.94 -2.09
N ALA A 63 -14.36 10.25 -1.54
CA ALA A 63 -13.31 10.89 -0.75
C ALA A 63 -12.50 11.90 -1.56
N ARG A 64 -12.24 11.63 -2.83
CA ARG A 64 -11.56 12.56 -3.76
C ARG A 64 -12.42 13.79 -4.05
N ASP A 65 -13.70 13.58 -4.34
CA ASP A 65 -14.59 14.67 -4.75
C ASP A 65 -15.04 15.52 -3.56
N LYS A 66 -15.16 14.93 -2.36
CA LYS A 66 -15.66 15.57 -1.14
C LYS A 66 -14.86 15.14 0.11
N PRO A 67 -13.56 15.45 0.21
CA PRO A 67 -12.70 14.97 1.30
C PRO A 67 -13.14 15.42 2.69
N TYR A 68 -13.76 16.60 2.80
CA TYR A 68 -14.15 17.22 4.09
C TYR A 68 -15.67 17.29 4.33
N ASP A 69 -16.47 16.62 3.50
CA ASP A 69 -17.93 16.66 3.64
C ASP A 69 -18.42 15.83 4.84
N LEU A 70 -19.24 16.46 5.68
CA LEU A 70 -19.87 15.88 6.86
C LEU A 70 -21.38 15.62 6.68
N THR A 71 -21.90 15.80 5.47
CA THR A 71 -23.31 15.54 5.16
C THR A 71 -23.66 14.10 5.56
N GLY A 72 -24.69 13.94 6.40
CA GLY A 72 -25.11 12.64 6.92
C GLY A 72 -24.27 12.09 8.10
N LEU A 73 -23.14 12.72 8.46
CA LEU A 73 -22.26 12.29 9.55
C LEU A 73 -22.52 13.07 10.85
N ARG A 74 -23.76 12.95 11.37
CA ARG A 74 -24.22 13.74 12.52
C ARG A 74 -23.91 13.07 13.86
N ARG A 75 -23.98 11.74 13.94
CA ARG A 75 -23.75 10.98 15.17
C ARG A 75 -22.41 10.27 15.13
N CYS A 76 -21.87 9.91 16.30
CA CYS A 76 -20.65 9.10 16.38
C CYS A 76 -20.78 7.76 15.64
N SER A 77 -21.96 7.13 15.65
CA SER A 77 -22.22 5.89 14.90
C SER A 77 -22.03 6.07 13.38
N ASP A 78 -22.43 7.24 12.86
CA ASP A 78 -22.33 7.56 11.44
C ASP A 78 -20.86 7.75 11.04
N LEU A 79 -20.08 8.48 11.88
CA LEU A 79 -18.64 8.66 11.71
C LEU A 79 -17.89 7.31 11.77
N GLN A 80 -18.20 6.47 12.76
CA GLN A 80 -17.59 5.15 12.90
C GLN A 80 -17.90 4.23 11.72
N GLY A 81 -19.13 4.29 11.20
CA GLY A 81 -19.54 3.54 10.02
C GLY A 81 -18.74 3.96 8.78
N GLU A 82 -18.53 5.27 8.60
CA GLU A 82 -17.73 5.80 7.50
C GLU A 82 -16.25 5.41 7.61
N VAL A 83 -15.66 5.52 8.81
CA VAL A 83 -14.26 5.08 9.03
C VAL A 83 -14.11 3.60 8.72
N ARG A 84 -15.00 2.73 9.19
CA ARG A 84 -14.94 1.28 8.89
C ARG A 84 -15.03 0.98 7.39
N ARG A 85 -15.86 1.71 6.64
CA ARG A 85 -15.94 1.54 5.18
C ARG A 85 -14.65 1.98 4.49
N LEU A 86 -14.02 3.06 4.96
CA LEU A 86 -12.71 3.50 4.46
C LEU A 86 -11.63 2.48 4.80
N ASP A 87 -11.59 1.97 6.03
CA ASP A 87 -10.61 0.97 6.48
C ASP A 87 -10.74 -0.36 5.73
N ALA A 88 -11.96 -0.76 5.33
CA ALA A 88 -12.16 -1.96 4.51
C ALA A 88 -11.45 -1.88 3.14
N VAL A 89 -11.17 -0.67 2.65
CA VAL A 89 -10.49 -0.45 1.37
C VAL A 89 -9.03 -0.05 1.56
N LEU A 90 -8.75 0.81 2.55
CA LEU A 90 -7.42 1.36 2.82
C LEU A 90 -6.56 0.43 3.68
N GLY A 91 -7.18 -0.54 4.35
CA GLY A 91 -6.56 -1.33 5.41
C GLY A 91 -6.44 -0.57 6.72
N ASP A 92 -5.71 -1.17 7.65
CA ASP A 92 -5.47 -0.61 8.98
C ASP A 92 -4.86 0.80 8.90
N ASP A 93 -5.29 1.67 9.81
CA ASP A 93 -4.73 3.02 9.90
C ASP A 93 -3.38 3.02 10.60
N ILE A 94 -2.60 4.07 10.36
CA ILE A 94 -1.22 4.23 10.84
C ILE A 94 -1.10 4.20 12.37
N ASP A 95 -2.18 4.43 13.09
CA ASP A 95 -2.27 4.40 14.56
C ASP A 95 -2.48 2.99 15.13
N VAL A 96 -2.75 1.99 14.28
CA VAL A 96 -2.98 0.59 14.67
C VAL A 96 -1.83 -0.34 14.26
N VAL A 97 -0.96 0.10 13.35
CA VAL A 97 0.16 -0.70 12.87
C VAL A 97 1.19 -0.88 13.98
N GLU A 98 1.23 -2.06 14.60
CA GLU A 98 2.37 -2.45 15.42
C GLU A 98 3.58 -2.63 14.52
N GLU A 99 4.69 -1.97 14.86
CA GLU A 99 5.98 -2.37 14.33
C GLU A 99 6.21 -3.83 14.68
N LYS A 100 6.05 -4.72 13.69
CA LYS A 100 6.38 -6.14 13.80
C LYS A 100 7.63 -6.29 14.66
N THR A 101 7.50 -6.96 15.80
CA THR A 101 8.60 -7.11 16.75
C THR A 101 9.83 -7.67 16.03
N ALA A 102 11.02 -7.27 16.46
CA ALA A 102 12.30 -7.61 15.80
C ALA A 102 12.50 -9.12 15.52
N GLY A 103 11.74 -10.02 16.15
CA GLY A 103 11.71 -11.45 15.84
C GLY A 103 11.14 -11.77 14.45
N GLU A 104 10.17 -11.00 13.95
CA GLU A 104 9.53 -11.24 12.65
C GLU A 104 10.24 -10.52 11.49
N LYS A 105 10.95 -9.41 11.79
CA LYS A 105 11.84 -8.73 10.82
C LYS A 105 13.05 -9.60 10.43
N ARG A 106 13.45 -10.58 11.26
CA ARG A 106 14.60 -11.47 11.00
C ARG A 106 14.34 -12.55 9.94
N GLY A 107 13.08 -12.89 9.66
CA GLY A 107 12.73 -13.88 8.63
C GLY A 107 12.81 -13.33 7.21
N ASN A 108 12.57 -12.02 7.05
CA ASN A 108 12.59 -11.33 5.76
C ASN A 108 13.41 -10.06 5.92
N THR A 109 14.74 -10.11 5.69
CA THR A 109 15.60 -9.05 5.13
C THR A 109 17.04 -9.18 5.64
N VAL A 110 17.94 -9.61 4.75
CA VAL A 110 19.34 -9.12 4.80
C VAL A 110 19.83 -8.62 3.42
N GLY A 111 19.20 -9.00 2.30
CA GLY A 111 19.76 -8.68 0.97
C GLY A 111 19.13 -7.54 0.17
N SER A 112 17.85 -7.22 0.34
CA SER A 112 17.10 -6.47 -0.69
C SER A 112 16.80 -4.99 -0.40
N LEU A 113 16.95 -4.51 0.85
CA LEU A 113 16.50 -3.16 1.21
C LEU A 113 17.58 -2.06 1.10
N ALA A 114 18.84 -2.40 0.82
CA ALA A 114 19.92 -1.41 0.79
C ALA A 114 20.03 -0.60 -0.53
N LYS A 115 19.36 -0.99 -1.62
CA LYS A 115 19.48 -0.31 -2.92
C LYS A 115 18.32 0.63 -3.30
N SER A 116 17.20 0.60 -2.59
CA SER A 116 16.00 1.35 -2.99
C SER A 116 15.84 2.72 -2.31
N VAL A 117 16.68 3.04 -1.31
CA VAL A 117 16.46 4.20 -0.42
C VAL A 117 17.13 5.49 -0.92
N VAL A 118 18.10 5.41 -1.84
CA VAL A 118 18.85 6.62 -2.27
C VAL A 118 18.19 7.38 -3.44
N GLY A 119 17.14 6.83 -4.06
CA GLY A 119 16.49 7.48 -5.23
C GLY A 119 14.96 7.55 -5.22
N SER A 120 14.26 7.04 -4.20
CA SER A 120 12.80 6.81 -4.24
C SER A 120 12.00 7.62 -3.21
N LEU A 121 12.65 8.40 -2.34
CA LEU A 121 11.99 9.08 -1.22
C LEU A 121 11.54 10.51 -1.56
N ILE A 122 11.13 10.77 -2.81
CA ILE A 122 10.33 11.95 -3.12
C ILE A 122 9.12 11.49 -3.92
N PRO A 123 7.87 11.72 -3.43
CA PRO A 123 6.64 11.32 -4.11
C PRO A 123 6.39 12.01 -5.48
N PHE A 124 7.37 12.76 -5.99
CA PHE A 124 7.34 13.53 -7.24
C PHE A 124 8.65 13.46 -8.06
N GLY A 125 9.44 12.39 -7.94
CA GLY A 125 10.66 12.17 -8.77
C GLY A 125 10.38 11.93 -10.27
N GLY A 126 9.38 12.61 -10.83
CA GLY A 126 8.65 12.27 -12.04
C GLY A 126 9.04 13.00 -13.31
N ILE A 127 10.04 13.90 -13.33
CA ILE A 127 10.37 14.66 -14.55
C ILE A 127 10.72 13.73 -15.74
N ILE A 128 11.26 12.54 -15.50
CA ILE A 128 11.60 11.58 -16.58
C ILE A 128 10.43 10.63 -16.91
N ARG A 129 9.44 10.46 -16.01
CA ARG A 129 8.25 9.62 -16.24
C ARG A 129 7.13 10.37 -16.96
N GLU A 130 7.15 11.70 -16.87
CA GLU A 130 6.19 12.63 -17.49
C GLU A 130 6.12 12.51 -19.03
N ILE A 131 7.17 12.03 -19.69
CA ILE A 131 7.22 11.99 -21.16
C ILE A 131 6.48 10.78 -21.77
N SER A 132 6.26 9.70 -20.99
CA SER A 132 5.72 8.44 -21.56
C SER A 132 4.23 8.20 -21.32
N GLY A 133 3.55 8.94 -20.44
CA GLY A 133 2.08 8.87 -20.24
C GLY A 133 1.49 7.49 -19.86
N ALA A 134 2.30 6.47 -19.67
CA ALA A 134 1.87 5.07 -19.64
C ALA A 134 1.06 4.65 -18.39
N ASN A 135 1.00 5.51 -17.36
CA ASN A 135 0.52 5.12 -16.02
C ASN A 135 -0.61 6.01 -15.46
N GLU A 136 -1.45 6.64 -16.31
CA GLU A 136 -2.54 7.50 -15.83
C GLU A 136 -3.47 6.78 -14.84
N ASN A 137 -3.81 5.50 -15.08
CA ASN A 137 -4.62 4.72 -14.13
C ASN A 137 -3.94 4.58 -12.76
N GLN A 138 -2.65 4.28 -12.73
CA GLN A 138 -1.89 4.18 -11.49
C GLN A 138 -1.90 5.51 -10.73
N ARG A 139 -1.76 6.64 -11.45
CA ARG A 139 -1.86 7.98 -10.86
C ARG A 139 -3.22 8.22 -10.24
N GLN A 140 -4.31 7.89 -10.94
CA GLN A 140 -5.67 8.04 -10.42
C GLN A 140 -5.89 7.21 -9.15
N TRP A 141 -5.36 5.99 -9.11
CA TRP A 141 -5.38 5.15 -7.92
C TRP A 141 -4.62 5.76 -6.75
N GLN A 142 -3.41 6.27 -6.97
CA GLN A 142 -2.63 6.93 -5.91
C GLN A 142 -3.34 8.17 -5.36
N VAL A 143 -3.92 8.98 -6.24
CA VAL A 143 -4.72 10.16 -5.84
C VAL A 143 -5.94 9.72 -5.02
N ALA A 144 -6.62 8.65 -5.41
CA ALA A 144 -7.78 8.14 -4.69
C ALA A 144 -7.43 7.57 -3.31
N LEU A 145 -6.32 6.84 -3.18
CA LEU A 145 -5.82 6.34 -1.90
C LEU A 145 -5.45 7.49 -0.96
N TYR A 146 -4.76 8.50 -1.49
CA TYR A 146 -4.42 9.71 -0.74
C TYR A 146 -5.66 10.48 -0.30
N ALA A 147 -6.65 10.65 -1.18
CA ALA A 147 -7.90 11.30 -0.81
C ALA A 147 -8.67 10.51 0.27
N GLY A 148 -8.68 9.18 0.18
CA GLY A 148 -9.24 8.29 1.19
C GLY A 148 -8.57 8.46 2.55
N SER A 149 -7.23 8.50 2.59
CA SER A 149 -6.49 8.68 3.85
C SER A 149 -6.74 10.06 4.47
N VAL A 150 -6.78 11.12 3.66
CA VAL A 150 -7.13 12.48 4.10
C VAL A 150 -8.54 12.52 4.68
N ARG A 151 -9.53 11.92 4.01
CA ARG A 151 -10.92 11.87 4.49
C ARG A 151 -11.03 11.09 5.81
N ARG A 152 -10.35 9.94 5.92
CA ARG A 152 -10.29 9.16 7.17
C ARG A 152 -9.72 10.00 8.31
N ALA A 153 -8.59 10.66 8.09
CA ALA A 153 -7.95 11.51 9.09
C ALA A 153 -8.86 12.66 9.54
N PHE A 154 -9.53 13.33 8.59
CA PHE A 154 -10.49 14.39 8.90
C PHE A 154 -11.66 13.89 9.75
N ILE A 155 -12.27 12.77 9.37
CA ILE A 155 -13.39 12.18 10.12
C ILE A 155 -12.96 11.79 11.54
N LYS A 156 -11.77 11.21 11.70
CA LYS A 156 -11.19 10.91 13.03
C LYS A 156 -10.97 12.18 13.86
N GLY A 157 -10.49 13.26 13.24
CA GLY A 157 -10.34 14.56 13.92
C GLY A 157 -11.67 15.14 14.38
N VAL A 158 -12.71 15.08 13.54
CA VAL A 158 -14.07 15.52 13.90
C VAL A 158 -14.65 14.64 15.01
N GLY A 159 -14.46 13.33 14.95
CA GLY A 159 -14.93 12.43 16.00
C GLY A 159 -14.17 12.63 17.31
N GLN A 160 -12.87 12.95 17.27
CA GLN A 160 -12.10 13.35 18.45
C GLN A 160 -12.65 14.64 19.07
N GLN A 161 -12.92 15.66 18.26
CA GLN A 161 -13.55 16.91 18.74
C GLN A 161 -14.92 16.64 19.40
N ARG A 162 -15.68 15.67 18.88
CA ARG A 162 -17.00 15.28 19.39
C ARG A 162 -16.96 14.26 20.54
N GLY A 163 -15.78 13.83 20.99
CA GLY A 163 -15.64 12.82 22.04
C GLY A 163 -16.14 11.42 21.64
N CYS A 164 -16.13 11.10 20.34
CA CYS A 164 -16.48 9.77 19.85
C CYS A 164 -15.41 8.75 20.22
N ARG A 165 -15.80 7.47 20.33
CA ARG A 165 -14.90 6.34 20.58
C ARG A 165 -14.37 5.75 19.27
N TYR A 166 -13.33 4.92 19.39
CA TYR A 166 -12.75 4.14 18.30
C TYR A 166 -13.85 3.39 17.53
N PRO A 167 -13.82 3.35 16.19
CA PRO A 167 -12.77 3.84 15.28
C PRO A 167 -12.88 5.33 14.85
N ALA A 168 -13.86 6.09 15.35
CA ALA A 168 -14.06 7.49 14.94
C ALA A 168 -13.11 8.50 15.61
N HIS A 169 -12.05 8.04 16.27
CA HIS A 169 -10.98 8.87 16.83
C HIS A 169 -9.67 8.08 16.73
N ALA A 170 -8.54 8.73 17.01
CA ALA A 170 -7.24 8.05 17.09
C ALA A 170 -7.30 6.81 18.01
N ALA A 171 -6.66 5.72 17.59
CA ALA A 171 -6.56 4.51 18.41
C ALA A 171 -5.79 4.80 19.70
N SER A 172 -6.36 4.44 20.85
CA SER A 172 -5.63 4.44 22.11
C SER A 172 -4.77 3.17 22.23
N ALA A 173 -3.76 3.19 23.10
CA ALA A 173 -2.96 2.00 23.40
C ALA A 173 -3.81 0.77 23.81
N ALA A 174 -4.91 1.02 24.52
CA ALA A 174 -5.87 -0.03 24.88
C ALA A 174 -6.65 -0.56 23.67
N ASP A 175 -6.96 0.29 22.68
CA ASP A 175 -7.61 -0.15 21.44
C ASP A 175 -6.64 -0.99 20.60
N VAL A 176 -5.39 -0.55 20.45
CA VAL A 176 -4.33 -1.27 19.74
C VAL A 176 -4.12 -2.65 20.36
N ALA A 177 -3.94 -2.73 21.68
CA ALA A 177 -3.77 -4.00 22.38
C ALA A 177 -4.94 -4.98 22.17
N ARG A 178 -6.19 -4.48 22.13
CA ARG A 178 -7.37 -5.32 21.83
C ARG A 178 -7.37 -5.83 20.39
N LEU A 179 -7.00 -4.98 19.42
CA LEU A 179 -6.94 -5.37 18.01
C LEU A 179 -5.83 -6.41 17.78
N THR A 180 -4.65 -6.21 18.37
CA THR A 180 -3.55 -7.18 18.31
C THR A 180 -3.93 -8.51 18.94
N ALA A 181 -4.53 -8.50 20.13
CA ALA A 181 -5.00 -9.74 20.77
C ALA A 181 -6.05 -10.48 19.92
N THR A 182 -6.92 -9.73 19.22
CA THR A 182 -7.93 -10.30 18.31
C THR A 182 -7.24 -10.95 17.10
N ARG A 183 -6.29 -10.27 16.45
CA ARG A 183 -5.53 -10.82 15.32
C ARG A 183 -4.74 -12.07 15.73
N GLU A 184 -4.06 -12.05 16.88
CA GLU A 184 -3.36 -13.22 17.40
C GLU A 184 -4.30 -14.40 17.69
N ALA A 185 -5.54 -14.14 18.12
CA ALA A 185 -6.54 -15.18 18.30
C ALA A 185 -7.02 -15.75 16.96
N GLU A 186 -7.27 -14.90 15.96
CA GLU A 186 -7.62 -15.28 14.59
C GLU A 186 -6.50 -16.09 13.92
N ASP A 187 -5.25 -15.69 14.08
CA ASP A 187 -4.06 -16.42 13.60
C ASP A 187 -3.90 -17.78 14.27
N ARG A 188 -4.17 -17.87 15.58
CA ARG A 188 -4.19 -19.15 16.30
C ARG A 188 -5.31 -20.05 15.80
N ASN A 189 -6.49 -19.48 15.55
CA ASN A 189 -7.64 -20.23 15.05
C ASN A 189 -7.40 -20.75 13.63
N SER A 190 -6.90 -19.91 12.71
CA SER A 190 -6.56 -20.33 11.34
C SER A 190 -5.44 -21.37 11.29
N LYS A 191 -4.47 -21.29 12.21
CA LYS A 191 -3.43 -22.33 12.39
C LYS A 191 -4.00 -23.65 12.95
N ALA A 192 -5.01 -23.60 13.81
CA ALA A 192 -5.68 -24.80 14.31
C ALA A 192 -6.50 -25.47 13.19
N GLU A 193 -7.31 -24.69 12.47
CA GLU A 193 -8.14 -25.18 11.36
C GLU A 193 -7.30 -25.78 10.22
N SER A 194 -6.17 -25.15 9.89
CA SER A 194 -5.23 -25.70 8.90
C SER A 194 -4.47 -26.94 9.37
N ARG A 195 -4.31 -27.17 10.68
CA ARG A 195 -3.79 -28.44 11.21
C ARG A 195 -4.83 -29.55 11.13
N ASP A 196 -6.09 -29.24 11.39
CA ASP A 196 -7.20 -30.19 11.29
C ASP A 196 -7.47 -30.60 9.84
N THR A 197 -7.17 -29.74 8.86
CA THR A 197 -7.38 -30.02 7.43
C THR A 197 -6.18 -30.67 6.73
N LYS A 198 -5.07 -30.98 7.44
CA LYS A 198 -3.88 -31.56 6.79
C LYS A 198 -4.19 -32.97 6.24
N GLU A 199 -4.33 -33.01 4.92
CA GLU A 199 -4.42 -34.22 4.10
C GLU A 199 -3.16 -35.07 4.27
N SER A 200 -3.36 -36.32 4.66
CA SER A 200 -2.29 -37.31 4.72
C SER A 200 -1.77 -37.56 3.30
N LYS A 201 -0.48 -37.82 3.12
CA LYS A 201 0.15 -38.18 1.83
C LYS A 201 -0.43 -39.47 1.18
N ASP A 202 -1.44 -40.07 1.80
CA ASP A 202 -2.18 -41.27 1.40
C ASP A 202 -3.59 -40.96 0.85
N GLY A 203 -3.95 -39.68 0.63
CA GLY A 203 -5.25 -39.28 0.07
C GLY A 203 -6.43 -39.31 1.06
N THR A 204 -6.17 -39.59 2.33
CA THR A 204 -7.19 -39.52 3.39
C THR A 204 -7.20 -38.15 4.06
N ARG A 205 -8.33 -37.43 3.94
CA ARG A 205 -8.62 -36.22 4.72
C ARG A 205 -9.04 -36.62 6.14
N TYR A 206 -8.24 -36.24 7.14
CA TYR A 206 -8.62 -36.33 8.55
C TYR A 206 -9.43 -35.08 8.93
N GLU A 207 -10.46 -35.24 9.76
CA GLU A 207 -11.23 -34.14 10.36
C GLU A 207 -11.30 -34.38 11.87
N SER A 208 -10.59 -33.56 12.65
CA SER A 208 -10.53 -33.68 14.11
C SER A 208 -11.80 -33.10 14.74
N ARG A 209 -12.79 -33.94 15.04
CA ARG A 209 -13.99 -33.48 15.77
C ARG A 209 -13.86 -33.72 17.27
N ALA A 210 -14.11 -32.70 18.08
CA ALA A 210 -14.14 -32.83 19.54
C ALA A 210 -15.27 -33.78 19.98
N VAL A 211 -14.92 -34.89 20.64
CA VAL A 211 -15.89 -35.85 21.19
C VAL A 211 -16.43 -35.32 22.51
N VAL A 212 -17.65 -34.79 22.50
CA VAL A 212 -18.36 -34.40 23.73
C VAL A 212 -18.87 -35.67 24.41
N GLN A 213 -18.21 -36.10 25.48
CA GLN A 213 -18.70 -37.24 26.27
C GLN A 213 -19.79 -36.77 27.25
N PRO A 214 -20.97 -37.43 27.28
CA PRO A 214 -22.00 -37.11 28.25
C PRO A 214 -21.51 -37.46 29.66
N THR A 215 -21.42 -36.46 30.53
CA THR A 215 -21.08 -36.68 31.94
C THR A 215 -22.31 -37.19 32.69
N PRO A 216 -22.20 -38.31 33.45
CA PRO A 216 -23.32 -38.81 34.23
C PRO A 216 -23.67 -37.82 35.34
N ARG A 217 -24.95 -37.42 35.41
CA ARG A 217 -25.48 -36.62 36.52
C ARG A 217 -25.35 -37.43 37.82
N ARG A 218 -24.56 -36.93 38.79
CA ARG A 218 -24.56 -37.46 40.16
C ARG A 218 -25.98 -37.36 40.73
N ARG A 219 -26.54 -38.49 41.13
CA ARG A 219 -27.77 -38.58 41.94
C ARG A 219 -27.49 -38.17 43.38
#